data_AF-D8R781-F1
#
_entry.id   AF-D8R781-F1
#
_cell.length_a   1.000
_cell.length_b   1.000
_cell.length_c   1.000
_cell.angle_alpha   90.00
_cell.angle_beta   90.00
_cell.angle_gamma   90.00
#
_symmetry.space_group_name_H-M   'P 1'
#
loop_
_entity.id
_entity.type
_entity.pdbx_description
1 polymer ?
#
loop_
_entity_poly.entity_id
_entity_poly.type
_entity_poly.pdbx_seq_one_letter_code
_entity_poly.pdbx_strand_id
1 'polypeptide(L)'
;NVAETPAGFKASLDKNDGYVFYYPFGWEEIVVKGQDVVYKDVIEPLESVSVNIVKTEKTDIHDFGPPDKLSKTLVEKFLTSPSQKTQVIEAKERETDGKPYYTFEFLAKDKTYTRHALAAVTVANGKFYALVTGANERRWNKMRDRLHSVVDSFRLLEY
;
A
#
# COMPACT_ATOMS: atom_id res chain seq x y z
N ASN A 1 -20.18 -7.40 -7.09
CA ASN A 1 -19.40 -8.11 -8.15
C ASN A 1 -17.95 -7.71 -8.01
N VAL A 2 -17.05 -8.65 -7.71
CA VAL A 2 -15.62 -8.42 -7.87
C VAL A 2 -15.39 -8.39 -9.37
N ALA A 3 -14.79 -7.32 -9.91
CA ALA A 3 -14.39 -7.28 -11.31
C ALA A 3 -13.49 -8.51 -11.61
N GLU A 4 -13.51 -9.00 -12.84
CA GLU A 4 -12.70 -10.16 -13.24
C GLU A 4 -11.22 -9.88 -12.90
N THR A 5 -10.59 -10.80 -12.16
CA THR A 5 -9.20 -10.61 -11.70
C THR A 5 -8.27 -10.57 -12.92
N PRO A 6 -7.46 -9.52 -13.11
CA PRO A 6 -6.57 -9.44 -14.26
C PRO A 6 -5.60 -10.62 -14.36
N ALA A 7 -5.25 -11.01 -15.58
CA ALA A 7 -4.29 -12.08 -15.82
C ALA A 7 -2.96 -11.80 -15.09
N GLY A 8 -2.44 -12.81 -14.38
CA GLY A 8 -1.21 -12.67 -13.60
C GLY A 8 -1.39 -12.07 -12.21
N PHE A 9 -2.63 -11.88 -11.74
CA PHE A 9 -2.95 -11.44 -10.38
C PHE A 9 -3.85 -12.45 -9.65
N LYS A 10 -3.88 -12.34 -8.33
CA LYS A 10 -4.87 -12.93 -7.43
C LYS A 10 -5.56 -11.79 -6.66
N ALA A 11 -6.78 -12.02 -6.21
CA ALA A 11 -7.50 -11.09 -5.34
C ALA A 11 -7.35 -11.47 -3.87
N SER A 12 -7.09 -10.47 -3.02
CA SER A 12 -7.25 -10.55 -1.57
C SER A 12 -8.54 -9.83 -1.20
N LEU A 13 -9.51 -10.56 -0.67
CA LEU A 13 -10.81 -10.05 -0.27
C LEU A 13 -11.00 -10.26 1.23
N ASP A 14 -10.93 -9.18 2.01
CA ASP A 14 -11.26 -9.21 3.43
C ASP A 14 -12.61 -8.55 3.68
N LYS A 15 -13.63 -9.38 3.94
CA LYS A 15 -14.99 -8.90 4.25
C LYS A 15 -15.13 -8.45 5.69
N ASN A 16 -14.29 -8.93 6.60
CA ASN A 16 -14.36 -8.58 8.01
C ASN A 16 -13.80 -7.18 8.22
N ASP A 17 -12.72 -6.86 7.52
CA ASP A 17 -12.07 -5.55 7.57
C ASP A 17 -12.47 -4.62 6.41
N GLY A 18 -13.23 -5.14 5.44
CA GLY A 18 -14.01 -4.33 4.50
C GLY A 18 -13.18 -3.79 3.33
N TYR A 19 -12.19 -4.52 2.85
CA TYR A 19 -11.35 -4.10 1.73
C TYR A 19 -11.08 -5.21 0.72
N VAL A 20 -10.65 -4.81 -0.47
CA VAL A 20 -10.15 -5.71 -1.51
C VAL A 20 -8.98 -5.07 -2.25
N PHE A 21 -8.03 -5.90 -2.69
CA PHE A 21 -6.97 -5.53 -3.64
C PHE A 21 -6.52 -6.74 -4.45
N TYR A 22 -5.78 -6.48 -5.53
CA TYR A 22 -5.09 -7.50 -6.31
C TYR A 22 -3.60 -7.53 -5.95
N TYR A 23 -3.01 -8.72 -5.99
CA TYR A 23 -1.57 -8.91 -5.82
C TYR A 23 -1.01 -9.85 -6.90
N PRO A 24 0.27 -9.74 -7.26
CA PRO A 24 0.87 -10.57 -8.30
C PRO A 24 0.74 -12.07 -8.01
N PHE A 25 0.40 -12.85 -9.03
CA PHE A 25 0.38 -14.31 -8.95
C PHE A 25 1.76 -14.85 -8.55
N GLY A 26 1.78 -15.86 -7.67
CA GLY A 26 3.00 -16.49 -7.15
C GLY A 26 3.53 -15.85 -5.86
N TRP A 27 2.92 -14.76 -5.39
CA TRP A 27 3.17 -14.27 -4.04
C TRP A 27 2.36 -15.07 -3.03
N GLU A 28 2.99 -15.36 -1.90
CA GLU A 28 2.44 -16.18 -0.83
C GLU A 28 2.13 -15.33 0.40
N GLU A 29 1.06 -15.70 1.10
CA GLU A 29 0.67 -15.05 2.34
C GLU A 29 1.65 -15.41 3.46
N ILE A 30 2.02 -14.42 4.28
CA ILE A 30 2.77 -14.62 5.51
C ILE A 30 2.15 -13.85 6.67
N VAL A 31 2.24 -14.43 7.86
CA VAL A 31 1.79 -13.77 9.09
C VAL A 31 2.89 -12.85 9.62
N VAL A 32 2.60 -11.56 9.71
CA VAL A 32 3.49 -10.55 10.28
C VAL A 32 2.76 -9.83 11.41
N LYS A 33 3.33 -9.85 12.62
CA LYS A 33 2.73 -9.22 13.80
C LYS A 33 2.45 -7.74 13.53
N GLY A 34 1.19 -7.33 13.72
CA GLY A 34 0.75 -5.95 13.58
C GLY A 34 0.40 -5.51 12.16
N GLN A 35 0.52 -6.41 11.17
CA GLN A 35 -0.08 -6.24 9.85
C GLN A 35 -1.39 -7.02 9.80
N ASP A 36 -2.33 -6.53 8.99
CA ASP A 36 -3.58 -7.22 8.76
C ASP A 36 -3.37 -8.40 7.80
N VAL A 37 -2.78 -8.11 6.64
CA VAL A 37 -2.33 -9.14 5.69
C VAL A 37 -1.00 -8.74 5.05
N VAL A 38 -0.19 -9.74 4.71
CA VAL A 38 1.05 -9.57 3.93
C VAL A 38 1.17 -10.68 2.89
N TYR A 39 1.37 -10.30 1.63
CA TYR A 39 1.76 -11.20 0.55
C TYR A 39 3.16 -10.82 0.06
N LYS A 40 4.01 -11.81 -0.24
CA LYS A 40 5.35 -11.55 -0.80
C LYS A 40 5.79 -12.59 -1.80
N ASP A 41 6.69 -12.20 -2.67
CA ASP A 41 7.42 -13.13 -3.53
C ASP A 41 8.29 -14.07 -2.68
N VAL A 42 8.30 -15.35 -3.05
CA VAL A 42 9.08 -16.38 -2.36
C VAL A 42 10.58 -16.21 -2.59
N ILE A 43 10.97 -15.69 -3.76
CA ILE A 43 12.36 -15.55 -4.19
C ILE A 43 12.88 -14.14 -3.85
N GLU A 44 12.06 -13.10 -4.02
CA GLU A 44 12.49 -11.71 -3.92
C GLU A 44 11.79 -10.98 -2.76
N PRO A 45 12.36 -10.99 -1.55
CA PRO A 45 11.64 -10.65 -0.32
C PRO A 45 11.23 -9.17 -0.21
N LEU A 46 11.77 -8.29 -1.05
CA LEU A 46 11.38 -6.88 -1.11
C LEU A 46 10.18 -6.64 -2.05
N GLU A 47 9.82 -7.64 -2.86
CA GLU A 47 8.58 -7.71 -3.64
C GLU A 47 7.45 -8.21 -2.73
N SER A 48 6.71 -7.25 -2.19
CA SER A 48 5.65 -7.53 -1.22
C SER A 48 4.54 -6.49 -1.28
N VAL A 49 3.37 -6.87 -0.76
CA VAL A 49 2.25 -5.98 -0.44
C VAL A 49 1.77 -6.29 0.97
N SER A 50 1.44 -5.26 1.72
CA SER A 50 0.84 -5.37 3.05
C SER A 50 -0.31 -4.40 3.22
N VAL A 51 -1.30 -4.79 4.00
CA VAL A 51 -2.32 -3.86 4.52
C VAL A 51 -2.11 -3.70 6.02
N ASN A 52 -2.11 -2.44 6.46
CA ASN A 52 -2.14 -2.05 7.86
C ASN A 52 -3.44 -1.31 8.17
N ILE A 53 -4.04 -1.60 9.32
CA ILE A 53 -5.27 -0.96 9.79
C ILE A 53 -5.04 -0.45 11.20
N VAL A 54 -5.25 0.84 11.41
CA VAL A 54 -5.19 1.47 12.73
C VAL A 54 -6.46 2.23 13.03
N LYS A 55 -6.86 2.29 14.30
CA LYS A 55 -8.02 3.07 14.72
C LYS A 55 -7.75 4.56 14.55
N THR A 56 -8.77 5.31 14.15
CA THR A 56 -8.72 6.77 14.05
C THR A 56 -10.09 7.37 14.33
N GLU A 57 -10.10 8.57 14.90
CA GLU A 57 -11.32 9.36 15.11
C GLU A 57 -11.65 10.25 13.90
N LYS A 58 -10.71 10.37 12.95
CA LYS A 58 -10.92 11.13 11.72
C LYS A 58 -11.87 10.37 10.81
N THR A 59 -12.68 11.10 10.05
CA THR A 59 -13.67 10.52 9.14
C THR A 59 -13.33 10.79 7.68
N ASP A 60 -12.52 11.82 7.45
CA ASP A 60 -11.99 12.19 6.15
C ASP A 60 -10.45 12.12 6.15
N ILE A 61 -9.86 11.64 5.05
CA ILE A 61 -8.42 11.64 4.85
C ILE A 61 -7.86 13.08 4.78
N HIS A 62 -8.66 14.05 4.33
CA HIS A 62 -8.28 15.46 4.30
C HIS A 62 -8.00 16.03 5.69
N ASP A 63 -8.57 15.45 6.75
CA ASP A 63 -8.31 15.83 8.14
C ASP A 63 -6.85 15.59 8.57
N PHE A 64 -6.09 14.81 7.79
CA PHE A 64 -4.66 14.58 8.00
C PHE A 64 -3.77 15.58 7.25
N GLY A 65 -4.37 16.49 6.47
CA GLY A 65 -3.69 17.46 5.63
C GLY A 65 -3.52 16.99 4.17
N PRO A 66 -2.79 17.74 3.34
CA PRO A 66 -2.62 17.41 1.93
C PRO A 66 -1.74 16.16 1.71
N PRO A 67 -1.86 15.48 0.55
CA PRO A 67 -1.11 14.26 0.22
C PRO A 67 0.39 14.36 0.47
N ASP A 68 1.03 15.46 0.10
CA ASP A 68 2.47 15.68 0.28
C ASP A 68 2.90 15.71 1.75
N LYS A 69 2.07 16.25 2.64
CA LYS A 69 2.38 16.36 4.06
C LYS A 69 2.14 15.03 4.77
N LEU A 70 1.04 14.36 4.44
CA LEU A 70 0.71 13.07 5.04
C LEU A 70 1.70 12.00 4.59
N SER A 71 2.01 11.91 3.29
CA SER A 71 2.95 10.92 2.75
C SER A 71 4.33 11.00 3.42
N LYS A 72 4.91 12.21 3.55
CA LYS A 72 6.18 12.42 4.27
C LYS A 72 6.12 11.90 5.71
N THR A 73 5.06 12.27 6.43
CA THR A 73 4.86 11.84 7.82
C THR A 73 4.74 10.31 7.93
N LEU A 74 3.96 9.68 7.05
CA LEU A 74 3.78 8.23 7.04
C LEU A 74 5.09 7.51 6.70
N VAL A 75 5.77 7.93 5.64
CA VAL A 75 7.02 7.31 5.18
C VAL A 75 8.09 7.40 6.26
N GLU A 76 8.30 8.55 6.87
CA GLU A 76 9.35 8.77 7.87
C GLU A 76 9.08 8.10 9.21
N LYS A 77 7.81 8.00 9.64
CA LYS A 77 7.48 7.60 11.01
C LYS A 77 6.82 6.23 11.14
N PHE A 78 6.18 5.72 10.09
CA PHE A 78 5.28 4.57 10.20
C PHE A 78 5.52 3.47 9.17
N LEU A 79 5.91 3.81 7.93
CA LEU A 79 6.02 2.84 6.83
C LEU A 79 7.44 2.32 6.61
N THR A 80 8.44 2.91 7.27
CA THR A 80 9.85 2.52 7.13
C THR A 80 10.52 2.39 8.50
N SER A 81 11.65 1.68 8.54
CA SER A 81 12.48 1.62 9.75
C SER A 81 13.13 2.98 10.00
N PRO A 82 13.27 3.42 11.27
CA PRO A 82 13.99 4.67 11.61
C PRO A 82 15.44 4.74 11.09
N SER A 83 16.03 3.61 10.75
CA SER A 83 17.38 3.53 10.17
C SER A 83 17.44 3.85 8.67
N GLN A 84 16.30 3.82 7.97
CA GLN A 84 16.24 4.00 6.52
C GLN A 84 16.21 5.49 6.17
N LYS A 85 16.93 5.85 5.10
CA LYS A 85 16.83 7.18 4.50
C LYS A 85 15.70 7.17 3.49
N THR A 86 14.75 8.08 3.64
CA THR A 86 13.53 8.08 2.83
C THR A 86 13.42 9.30 1.94
N GLN A 87 12.72 9.13 0.82
CA GLN A 87 12.38 10.22 -0.10
C GLN A 87 11.02 9.95 -0.71
N VAL A 88 10.07 10.88 -0.55
CA VAL A 88 8.81 10.86 -1.32
C VAL A 88 9.09 11.42 -2.72
N ILE A 89 8.68 10.69 -3.75
CA ILE A 89 8.84 11.03 -5.17
C ILE A 89 7.61 11.77 -5.67
N GLU A 90 6.43 11.20 -5.44
CA GLU A 90 5.14 11.75 -5.84
C GLU A 90 4.13 11.48 -4.73
N ALA A 91 3.20 12.41 -4.51
CA ALA A 91 1.99 12.17 -3.76
C ALA A 91 0.81 12.85 -4.45
N LYS A 92 -0.31 12.13 -4.57
CA LYS A 92 -1.52 12.61 -5.23
C LYS A 92 -2.77 12.06 -4.56
N GLU A 93 -3.86 12.77 -4.78
CA GLU A 93 -5.19 12.32 -4.42
C GLU A 93 -5.84 11.61 -5.62
N ARG A 94 -6.59 10.56 -5.34
CA ARG A 94 -7.51 9.93 -6.30
C ARG A 94 -8.83 9.65 -5.60
N GLU A 95 -9.91 9.64 -6.37
CA GLU A 95 -11.21 9.17 -5.90
C GLU A 95 -11.43 7.72 -6.36
N THR A 96 -12.03 6.88 -5.51
CA THR A 96 -12.44 5.53 -5.89
C THR A 96 -13.73 5.17 -5.19
N ASP A 97 -14.71 4.78 -6.02
CA ASP A 97 -16.08 4.49 -5.59
C ASP A 97 -16.74 5.64 -4.81
N GLY A 98 -16.27 6.90 -4.96
CA GLY A 98 -16.74 8.09 -4.21
C GLY A 98 -15.92 8.42 -2.94
N LYS A 99 -14.88 7.64 -2.63
CA LYS A 99 -14.01 7.84 -1.47
C LYS A 99 -12.68 8.46 -1.88
N PRO A 100 -12.17 9.47 -1.15
CA PRO A 100 -10.83 9.99 -1.39
C PRO A 100 -9.76 9.03 -0.85
N TYR A 101 -8.73 8.82 -1.67
CA TYR A 101 -7.51 8.09 -1.34
C TYR A 101 -6.31 8.99 -1.62
N TYR A 102 -5.31 8.91 -0.76
CA TYR A 102 -3.99 9.42 -1.11
C TYR A 102 -3.12 8.28 -1.58
N THR A 103 -2.47 8.48 -2.72
CA THR A 103 -1.46 7.57 -3.25
C THR A 103 -0.12 8.26 -3.33
N PHE A 104 0.96 7.55 -3.04
CA PHE A 104 2.29 8.13 -3.10
C PHE A 104 3.37 7.09 -3.40
N GLU A 105 4.43 7.57 -4.04
CA GLU A 105 5.62 6.83 -4.41
C GLU A 105 6.80 7.31 -3.58
N PHE A 106 7.62 6.39 -3.09
CA PHE A 106 8.76 6.73 -2.25
C PHE A 106 9.89 5.71 -2.33
N LEU A 107 11.10 6.18 -2.00
CA LEU A 107 12.28 5.37 -1.80
C LEU A 107 12.55 5.20 -0.32
N ALA A 108 12.95 3.99 0.08
CA ALA A 108 13.48 3.68 1.40
C ALA A 108 14.84 3.00 1.26
N LYS A 109 15.91 3.75 1.51
CA LYS A 109 17.29 3.31 1.36
C LYS A 109 17.85 2.78 2.68
N ASP A 110 18.29 1.53 2.65
CA ASP A 110 19.09 0.90 3.70
C ASP A 110 20.58 0.83 3.29
N LYS A 111 21.42 0.22 4.11
CA LYS A 111 22.85 0.01 3.83
C LYS A 111 23.08 -0.93 2.64
N THR A 112 22.21 -1.92 2.45
CA THR A 112 22.42 -3.01 1.48
C THR A 112 21.43 -3.01 0.32
N TYR A 113 20.34 -2.24 0.40
CA TYR A 113 19.34 -2.16 -0.65
C TYR A 113 18.62 -0.81 -0.64
N THR A 114 17.95 -0.49 -1.74
CA THR A 114 16.92 0.54 -1.78
C THR A 114 15.61 -0.12 -2.17
N ARG A 115 14.56 0.11 -1.39
CA ARG A 115 13.20 -0.33 -1.73
C ARG A 115 12.47 0.83 -2.38
N HIS A 116 11.97 0.59 -3.59
CA HIS A 116 11.05 1.47 -4.29
C HIS A 116 9.64 1.02 -3.95
N ALA A 117 8.85 1.90 -3.35
CA ALA A 117 7.54 1.55 -2.82
C ALA A 117 6.46 2.52 -3.27
N LEU A 118 5.25 1.99 -3.31
CA LEU A 118 4.01 2.72 -3.53
C LEU A 118 3.09 2.47 -2.33
N ALA A 119 2.23 3.42 -2.03
CA ALA A 119 1.18 3.27 -1.04
C ALA A 119 -0.14 3.85 -1.51
N ALA A 120 -1.24 3.29 -1.00
CA ALA A 120 -2.58 3.88 -1.03
C ALA A 120 -3.12 3.93 0.41
N VAL A 121 -3.62 5.09 0.82
CA VAL A 121 -4.21 5.29 2.15
C VAL A 121 -5.58 5.94 2.07
N THR A 122 -6.48 5.55 2.96
CA THR A 122 -7.80 6.18 3.15
C THR A 122 -8.30 5.96 4.57
N VAL A 123 -9.43 6.58 4.91
CA VAL A 123 -10.03 6.52 6.25
C VAL A 123 -11.52 6.21 6.11
N ALA A 124 -12.02 5.20 6.80
CA ALA A 124 -13.45 4.90 6.86
C ALA A 124 -13.79 4.12 8.13
N ASN A 125 -15.02 4.24 8.63
CA ASN A 125 -15.52 3.42 9.74
C ASN A 125 -14.59 3.42 10.98
N GLY A 126 -14.02 4.58 11.32
CA GLY A 126 -13.10 4.74 12.45
C GLY A 126 -11.74 4.04 12.27
N LYS A 127 -11.39 3.68 11.03
CA LYS A 127 -10.15 2.99 10.65
C LYS A 127 -9.40 3.79 9.60
N PHE A 128 -8.08 3.87 9.77
CA PHE A 128 -7.13 4.32 8.76
C PHE A 128 -6.52 3.09 8.11
N TYR A 129 -6.66 2.99 6.80
CA TYR A 129 -6.15 1.89 6.00
C TYR A 129 -4.91 2.33 5.25
N ALA A 130 -3.87 1.49 5.27
CA ALA A 130 -2.67 1.69 4.47
C ALA A 130 -2.29 0.41 3.73
N LEU A 131 -2.45 0.42 2.42
CA LEU A 131 -1.81 -0.56 1.55
C LEU A 131 -0.43 -0.05 1.15
N VAL A 132 0.60 -0.87 1.32
CA VAL A 132 1.97 -0.57 0.90
C VAL A 132 2.51 -1.72 0.09
N THR A 133 3.02 -1.42 -1.10
CA THR A 133 3.69 -2.41 -1.95
C THR A 133 5.03 -1.87 -2.44
N GLY A 134 5.93 -2.72 -2.89
CA GLY A 134 7.21 -2.27 -3.40
C GLY A 134 8.06 -3.40 -3.94
N ALA A 135 9.24 -3.04 -4.44
CA ALA A 135 10.27 -3.96 -4.89
C ALA A 135 11.65 -3.39 -4.55
N ASN A 136 12.70 -4.18 -4.76
CA ASN A 136 14.04 -3.64 -4.82
C ASN A 136 14.15 -2.66 -6.00
N GLU A 137 14.78 -1.51 -5.81
CA GLU A 137 15.06 -0.49 -6.83
C GLU A 137 15.63 -1.11 -8.13
N ARG A 138 16.57 -2.07 -7.99
CA ARG A 138 17.19 -2.75 -9.14
C ARG A 138 16.19 -3.49 -10.04
N ARG A 139 15.01 -3.82 -9.52
CA ARG A 139 13.93 -4.52 -10.20
C ARG A 139 12.73 -3.63 -10.51
N TRP A 140 12.79 -2.34 -10.19
CA TRP A 140 11.66 -1.42 -10.35
C TRP A 140 11.10 -1.43 -11.77
N ASN A 141 11.93 -1.32 -12.79
CA ASN A 141 11.48 -1.33 -14.20
C ASN A 141 10.70 -2.59 -14.59
N LYS A 142 10.94 -3.73 -13.92
CA LYS A 142 10.20 -4.98 -14.14
C LYS A 142 8.88 -5.02 -13.38
N MET A 143 8.83 -4.36 -12.22
CA MET A 143 7.73 -4.50 -11.26
C MET A 143 6.76 -3.32 -11.26
N ARG A 144 7.20 -2.12 -11.68
CA ARG A 144 6.46 -0.85 -11.60
C ARG A 144 5.01 -1.00 -12.01
N ASP A 145 4.75 -1.47 -13.23
CA ASP A 145 3.39 -1.53 -13.77
C ASP A 145 2.50 -2.51 -12.98
N ARG A 146 3.08 -3.61 -12.49
CA ARG A 146 2.37 -4.56 -11.61
C ARG A 146 2.07 -3.95 -10.26
N LEU A 147 3.01 -3.22 -9.67
CA LEU A 147 2.86 -2.59 -8.36
C LEU A 147 1.87 -1.42 -8.40
N HIS A 148 1.82 -0.64 -9.48
CA HIS A 148 0.73 0.34 -9.68
C HIS A 148 -0.63 -0.36 -9.77
N SER A 149 -0.72 -1.48 -10.51
CA SER A 149 -1.97 -2.26 -10.57
C SER A 149 -2.45 -2.73 -9.19
N VAL A 150 -1.52 -3.08 -8.29
CA VAL A 150 -1.85 -3.40 -6.87
C VAL A 150 -2.47 -2.18 -6.18
N VAL A 151 -1.81 -1.03 -6.24
CA VAL A 151 -2.25 0.22 -5.58
C VAL A 151 -3.58 0.73 -6.14
N ASP A 152 -3.78 0.65 -7.45
CA ASP A 152 -4.98 1.11 -8.12
C ASP A 152 -6.17 0.19 -7.86
N SER A 153 -5.92 -1.11 -7.64
CA SER A 153 -6.96 -2.08 -7.28
C SER A 153 -7.47 -1.96 -5.84
N PHE A 154 -6.74 -1.26 -4.97
CA PHE A 154 -7.12 -1.13 -3.56
C PHE A 154 -8.36 -0.25 -3.41
N ARG A 155 -9.43 -0.85 -2.85
CA ARG A 155 -10.69 -0.18 -2.56
C ARG A 155 -11.39 -0.79 -1.34
N LEU A 156 -12.22 0.00 -0.68
CA LEU A 156 -13.10 -0.46 0.39
C LEU A 156 -14.36 -1.10 -0.20
N LEU A 157 -14.92 -2.09 0.48
CA LEU A 157 -16.11 -2.82 0.04
C LEU A 157 -17.40 -2.06 0.38
N GLU A 158 -17.44 -1.47 1.58
CA GLU A 158 -18.52 -0.65 2.11
C GLU A 158 -17.88 0.42 3.01
N TYR A 159 -18.22 1.70 2.82
CA TYR A 159 -17.63 2.80 3.58
C TYR A 159 -18.64 3.91 3.88
#